data_AF-A0A7S1TK46-F1
#
_entry.id   AF-A0A7S1TK46-F1
#
_cell.length_a   1.000
_cell.length_b   1.000
_cell.length_c   1.000
_cell.angle_alpha   90.00
_cell.angle_beta   90.00
_cell.angle_gamma   90.00
#
_symmetry.space_group_name_H-M   'P 1'
#
loop_
_entity.id
_entity.type
_entity.pdbx_description
1 polymer ?
#
loop_
_entity_poly.entity_id
_entity_poly.type
_entity_poly.pdbx_seq_one_letter_code
_entity_poly.pdbx_strand_id
1 'polypeptide(L)'
;MGLGGYLSGRTEVQHYDAERRREYWEVQHKPLAEEQEIFDILEPYGLAREHIRSIVAHFREHPDKWVDFMMRFELGLDEPDRAQPLKSALAVGGAYLVGGIIPLVPYVLIPSAR
;
A
#
# COMPACT_ATOMS: atom_id res chain seq x y z
N MET A 1 19.17 -6.58 -9.54
CA MET A 1 18.78 -6.01 -8.23
C MET A 1 17.78 -4.86 -8.37
N GLY A 2 18.03 -3.82 -9.18
CA GLY A 2 17.06 -2.70 -9.37
C GLY A 2 15.67 -3.11 -9.90
N LEU A 3 15.58 -4.08 -10.82
CA LEU A 3 14.29 -4.61 -11.30
C LEU A 3 13.44 -5.24 -10.18
N GLY A 4 14.07 -5.83 -9.16
CA GLY A 4 13.37 -6.37 -8.00
C GLY A 4 12.72 -5.26 -7.17
N GLY A 5 13.45 -4.15 -6.94
CA GLY A 5 12.91 -2.97 -6.29
C GLY A 5 11.76 -2.32 -7.08
N TYR A 6 11.86 -2.28 -8.41
CA TYR A 6 10.77 -1.81 -9.27
C TYR A 6 9.53 -2.69 -9.16
N LEU A 7 9.70 -4.00 -9.31
CA LEU A 7 8.60 -4.95 -9.33
C LEU A 7 7.88 -4.97 -7.98
N SER A 8 8.62 -4.96 -6.88
CA SER A 8 8.05 -4.92 -5.53
C SER A 8 7.16 -3.69 -5.33
N GLY A 9 7.65 -2.49 -5.65
CA GLY A 9 6.85 -1.28 -5.52
C GLY A 9 5.66 -1.26 -6.48
N ARG A 10 5.82 -1.79 -7.70
CA ARG A 10 4.72 -1.89 -8.67
C ARG A 10 3.63 -2.83 -8.17
N THR A 11 4.00 -3.97 -7.58
CA THR A 11 3.05 -4.94 -7.03
C THR A 11 2.25 -4.34 -5.89
N GLU A 12 2.86 -3.54 -5.02
CA GLU A 12 2.17 -2.82 -3.95
C GLU A 12 1.10 -1.86 -4.49
N VAL A 13 1.44 -1.04 -5.50
CA VAL A 13 0.46 -0.16 -6.18
C VAL A 13 -0.67 -0.95 -6.83
N GLN A 14 -0.34 -2.06 -7.50
CA GLN A 14 -1.35 -2.90 -8.15
C GLN A 14 -2.27 -3.59 -7.14
N HIS A 15 -1.74 -4.02 -6.00
CA HIS A 15 -2.52 -4.62 -4.93
C HIS A 15 -3.48 -3.59 -4.32
N TYR A 16 -2.98 -2.40 -3.98
CA TYR A 16 -3.82 -1.30 -3.49
C TYR A 16 -4.95 -0.96 -4.47
N ASP A 17 -4.62 -0.78 -5.76
CA ASP A 17 -5.63 -0.46 -6.79
C ASP A 17 -6.64 -1.61 -6.96
N ALA A 18 -6.24 -2.87 -6.75
CA ALA A 18 -7.12 -4.03 -6.84
C ALA A 18 -8.09 -4.12 -5.65
N GLU A 19 -7.57 -4.00 -4.42
CA GLU A 19 -8.42 -4.00 -3.22
C GLU A 19 -9.37 -2.80 -3.23
N ARG A 20 -8.90 -1.60 -3.60
CA ARG A 20 -9.78 -0.43 -3.69
C ARG A 20 -10.96 -0.66 -4.64
N ARG A 21 -10.74 -1.31 -5.80
CA ARG A 21 -11.83 -1.66 -6.71
C ARG A 21 -12.79 -2.70 -6.13
N ARG A 22 -12.25 -3.68 -5.40
CA ARG A 22 -13.05 -4.70 -4.71
C ARG A 22 -13.93 -4.05 -3.64
N GLU A 23 -13.36 -3.15 -2.85
CA GLU A 23 -14.03 -2.40 -1.80
C GLU A 23 -15.20 -1.56 -2.33
N TYR A 24 -14.99 -0.82 -3.43
CA TYR A 24 -16.09 -0.11 -4.11
C TYR A 24 -17.21 -1.06 -4.54
N TRP A 25 -16.85 -2.25 -5.02
CA TRP A 25 -17.85 -3.22 -5.45
C TRP A 25 -18.63 -3.75 -4.24
N GLU A 26 -17.96 -4.01 -3.11
CA GLU A 26 -18.57 -4.52 -1.88
C GLU A 26 -19.50 -3.48 -1.23
N VAL A 27 -19.08 -2.21 -1.11
CA VAL A 27 -19.93 -1.10 -0.64
C VAL A 27 -21.19 -0.95 -1.50
N GLN A 28 -21.11 -1.21 -2.81
CA GLN A 28 -22.27 -1.10 -3.71
C GLN A 28 -23.19 -2.33 -3.69
N HIS A 29 -22.64 -3.54 -3.60
CA HIS A 29 -23.38 -4.78 -3.80
C HIS A 29 -23.73 -5.51 -2.49
N LYS A 30 -23.00 -5.23 -1.40
CA LYS A 30 -23.15 -5.84 -0.09
C LYS A 30 -23.16 -4.80 1.05
N PRO A 31 -23.87 -3.65 0.92
CA PRO A 31 -23.77 -2.56 1.90
C PRO A 31 -24.07 -3.00 3.33
N LEU A 32 -25.01 -3.93 3.54
CA LEU A 32 -25.32 -4.42 4.89
C LEU A 32 -24.17 -5.21 5.55
N ALA A 33 -23.33 -5.88 4.76
CA ALA A 33 -22.15 -6.57 5.27
C ALA A 33 -21.06 -5.55 5.62
N GLU A 34 -20.74 -4.63 4.70
CA GLU A 34 -19.75 -3.56 4.91
C GLU A 34 -20.09 -2.65 6.09
N GLU A 35 -21.38 -2.43 6.35
CA GLU A 35 -21.83 -1.70 7.54
C GLU A 35 -21.53 -2.44 8.83
N GLN A 36 -21.72 -3.77 8.83
CA GLN A 36 -21.38 -4.60 9.98
C GLN A 36 -19.89 -4.52 10.27
N GLU A 37 -19.05 -4.48 9.24
CA GLU A 37 -17.60 -4.34 9.39
C GLU A 37 -17.22 -2.99 10.03
N ILE A 38 -17.91 -1.89 9.69
CA ILE A 38 -17.73 -0.61 10.40
C ILE A 38 -18.05 -0.73 11.90
N PHE A 39 -19.13 -1.45 12.27
CA PHE A 39 -19.42 -1.71 13.68
C PHE A 39 -18.30 -2.50 14.33
N ASP A 40 -17.83 -3.57 13.67
CA ASP A 40 -16.79 -4.44 14.19
C ASP A 40 -15.44 -3.71 14.35
N ILE A 41 -15.15 -2.73 13.48
CA ILE A 41 -13.97 -1.85 13.57
C ILE A 41 -14.10 -0.87 14.73
N LEU A 42 -15.28 -0.27 14.95
CA LEU A 42 -15.45 0.85 15.89
C LEU A 42 -15.89 0.44 17.31
N GLU A 43 -16.58 -0.68 17.47
CA GLU A 43 -17.01 -1.20 18.79
C GLU A 43 -15.84 -1.41 19.77
N PRO A 44 -14.65 -1.94 19.36
CA PRO A 44 -13.50 -2.08 20.24
C PRO A 44 -12.97 -0.77 20.83
N TYR A 45 -13.30 0.37 20.23
CA TYR A 45 -12.95 1.70 20.75
C TYR A 45 -13.92 2.19 21.84
N GLY A 46 -14.91 1.37 22.23
CA GLY A 46 -15.89 1.71 23.25
C GLY A 46 -17.04 2.58 22.74
N LEU A 47 -17.23 2.66 21.42
CA LEU A 47 -18.33 3.40 20.81
C LEU A 47 -19.63 2.59 20.86
N ALA A 48 -20.68 3.17 21.44
CA ALA A 48 -22.00 2.58 21.42
C ALA A 48 -22.54 2.48 19.97
N ARG A 49 -23.26 1.41 19.65
CA ARG A 49 -23.83 1.17 18.31
C ARG A 49 -24.68 2.33 17.80
N GLU A 50 -25.36 3.04 18.69
CA GLU A 50 -26.18 4.19 18.35
C GLU A 50 -25.35 5.32 17.73
N HIS A 51 -24.12 5.52 18.20
CA HIS A 51 -23.21 6.52 17.64
C HIS A 51 -22.65 6.06 16.29
N ILE A 52 -22.28 4.78 16.18
CA ILE A 52 -21.73 4.22 14.93
C ILE A 52 -22.77 4.26 13.80
N ARG A 53 -24.06 4.05 14.10
CA ARG A 53 -25.15 4.17 13.10
C ARG A 53 -25.15 5.52 12.38
N SER A 54 -24.86 6.61 13.09
CA SER A 54 -24.78 7.95 12.47
C SER A 54 -23.59 8.07 11.51
N ILE A 55 -22.46 7.42 11.83
CA ILE A 55 -21.27 7.38 10.99
C ILE A 55 -21.57 6.57 9.72
N VAL A 56 -22.15 5.38 9.88
CA VAL A 56 -22.61 4.51 8.79
C VAL A 56 -23.57 5.25 7.86
N ALA A 57 -24.56 5.97 8.41
CA ALA A 57 -25.50 6.76 7.63
C ALA A 57 -24.79 7.83 6.79
N HIS A 58 -23.78 8.50 7.35
CA HIS A 58 -22.98 9.48 6.62
C HIS A 58 -22.15 8.81 5.51
N PHE A 59 -21.56 7.65 5.77
CA PHE A 59 -20.81 6.91 4.76
C PHE A 59 -21.65 6.45 3.58
N ARG A 60 -22.92 6.08 3.79
CA ARG A 60 -23.86 5.77 2.70
C ARG A 60 -24.04 6.92 1.71
N GLU A 61 -23.95 8.17 2.17
CA GLU A 61 -24.04 9.36 1.33
C GLU A 61 -22.70 9.70 0.65
N HIS A 62 -21.58 9.14 1.14
CA HIS A 62 -20.22 9.42 0.71
C HIS A 62 -19.41 8.13 0.48
N PRO A 63 -19.74 7.32 -0.55
CA PRO A 63 -19.13 6.02 -0.77
C PRO A 63 -17.60 6.08 -0.96
N ASP A 64 -17.06 7.18 -1.52
CA ASP A 64 -15.61 7.36 -1.62
C ASP A 64 -14.94 7.41 -0.24
N LYS A 65 -15.57 8.08 0.73
CA LYS A 65 -15.07 8.20 2.11
C LYS A 65 -15.26 6.92 2.92
N TRP A 66 -16.31 6.17 2.59
CA TRP A 66 -16.48 4.83 3.11
C TRP A 66 -15.35 3.92 2.66
N VAL A 67 -15.09 3.84 1.35
CA VAL A 67 -14.00 3.03 0.81
C VAL A 67 -12.64 3.47 1.36
N ASP A 68 -12.37 4.77 1.42
CA ASP A 68 -11.13 5.29 2.02
C ASP A 68 -10.98 4.86 3.51
N PHE A 69 -12.09 4.79 4.25
CA PHE A 69 -12.10 4.29 5.63
C PHE A 69 -11.80 2.78 5.70
N MET A 70 -12.49 1.96 4.90
CA MET A 70 -12.30 0.50 4.89
C MET A 70 -10.89 0.12 4.46
N MET A 71 -10.38 0.73 3.38
CA MET A 71 -9.00 0.55 2.92
C MET A 71 -7.99 0.76 4.05
N ARG A 72 -8.22 1.76 4.91
CA ARG A 72 -7.28 2.11 5.97
C ARG A 72 -7.47 1.32 7.27
N PHE A 73 -8.71 1.16 7.73
CA PHE A 73 -9.01 0.62 9.06
C PHE A 73 -9.30 -0.88 9.05
N GLU A 74 -9.80 -1.41 7.94
CA GLU A 74 -10.06 -2.85 7.78
C GLU A 74 -8.84 -3.55 7.15
N LEU A 75 -8.39 -3.05 5.99
CA LEU A 75 -7.31 -3.68 5.20
C LEU A 75 -5.90 -3.22 5.60
N GLY A 76 -5.78 -2.10 6.31
CA GLY A 76 -4.48 -1.52 6.70
C GLY A 76 -3.66 -1.00 5.51
N LEU A 77 -4.32 -0.62 4.43
CA LEU A 77 -3.71 -0.16 3.18
C LEU A 77 -3.81 1.37 3.08
N ASP A 78 -2.66 2.04 3.14
CA ASP A 78 -2.53 3.46 2.82
C ASP A 78 -2.25 3.66 1.32
N GLU A 79 -2.64 4.81 0.76
CA GLU A 79 -2.40 5.11 -0.65
C GLU A 79 -0.89 5.16 -0.95
N PRO A 80 -0.38 4.31 -1.86
CA PRO A 80 1.04 4.22 -2.14
C PRO A 80 1.52 5.37 -3.03
N ASP A 81 2.75 5.85 -2.80
CA ASP A 81 3.41 6.79 -3.71
C ASP A 81 3.68 6.11 -5.05
N ARG A 82 3.00 6.58 -6.11
CA ARG A 82 3.14 6.04 -7.47
C ARG A 82 4.56 6.18 -8.05
N ALA A 83 5.40 7.06 -7.50
CA ALA A 83 6.81 7.18 -7.87
C ALA A 83 7.72 6.18 -7.15
N GLN A 84 7.24 5.52 -6.09
CA GLN A 84 7.99 4.58 -5.27
C GLN A 84 8.63 3.42 -6.06
N PRO A 85 7.98 2.79 -7.07
CA PRO A 85 8.60 1.71 -7.84
C PRO A 85 9.92 2.16 -8.50
N LEU A 86 9.93 3.37 -9.09
CA LEU A 86 11.12 3.90 -9.75
C LEU A 86 12.20 4.30 -8.73
N LYS A 87 11.81 4.95 -7.62
CA LYS A 87 12.72 5.32 -6.53
C LYS A 87 13.43 4.08 -5.96
N SER A 88 12.66 3.03 -5.65
CA SER A 88 13.20 1.75 -5.16
C SER A 88 14.15 1.09 -6.16
N ALA A 89 13.81 1.12 -7.45
CA ALA A 89 14.66 0.55 -8.49
C ALA A 89 16.03 1.23 -8.59
N LEU A 90 16.02 2.57 -8.57
CA LEU A 90 17.23 3.39 -8.65
C LEU A 90 18.08 3.26 -7.38
N ALA A 91 17.45 3.29 -6.20
CA ALA A 91 18.15 3.13 -4.93
C ALA A 91 18.85 1.77 -4.84
N VAL A 92 18.11 0.67 -5.07
CA VAL A 92 18.65 -0.69 -4.97
C VAL A 92 19.66 -0.98 -6.08
N GLY A 93 19.37 -0.58 -7.32
CA GLY A 93 20.27 -0.75 -8.46
C GLY A 93 21.56 0.05 -8.32
N GLY A 94 21.45 1.31 -7.91
CA GLY A 94 22.59 2.20 -7.70
C GLY A 94 23.49 1.74 -6.55
N ALA A 95 22.90 1.39 -5.40
CA ALA A 95 23.66 0.86 -4.27
C ALA A 95 24.42 -0.43 -4.63
N TYR A 96 23.79 -1.32 -5.40
CA TYR A 96 24.44 -2.54 -5.88
C TYR A 96 25.60 -2.26 -6.85
N LEU A 97 25.41 -1.32 -7.78
CA LEU A 97 26.46 -0.90 -8.71
C LEU A 97 27.67 -0.31 -7.98
N VAL A 98 27.45 0.66 -7.08
CA VAL A 98 28.52 1.32 -6.33
C VAL A 98 29.21 0.32 -5.41
N GLY A 99 28.44 -0.48 -4.65
CA GLY A 99 28.97 -1.51 -3.77
C GLY A 99 29.76 -2.60 -4.51
N GLY A 100 29.36 -2.92 -5.74
CA GLY A 100 30.08 -3.88 -6.59
C GLY A 100 31.33 -3.32 -7.25
N ILE A 101 31.35 -2.03 -7.60
CA ILE A 101 32.52 -1.39 -8.24
C ILE A 101 33.67 -1.22 -7.25
N ILE A 102 33.39 -0.80 -6.01
CA ILE A 102 34.43 -0.48 -5.01
C ILE A 102 35.47 -1.61 -4.83
N PRO A 103 35.09 -2.89 -4.65
CA PRO A 103 36.06 -4.00 -4.54
C PRO A 103 36.80 -4.32 -5.84
N LEU A 104 36.25 -3.95 -7.00
CA LEU A 104 36.83 -4.22 -8.32
C LEU A 104 37.86 -3.18 -8.75
N VAL A 105 37.79 -1.95 -8.20
CA VAL A 105 38.74 -0.86 -8.46
C VAL A 105 40.22 -1.30 -8.42
N PRO A 106 40.72 -1.99 -7.37
CA PRO A 106 42.14 -2.38 -7.30
C PRO A 106 42.56 -3.32 -8.43
N TYR A 107 41.70 -4.24 -8.87
CA TYR A 107 42.01 -5.16 -9.97
C TYR A 107 42.11 -4.48 -11.33
N VAL A 108 41.45 -3.33 -11.51
CA VAL A 108 41.50 -2.56 -12.76
C VAL A 108 42.70 -1.61 -12.76
N LEU A 109 43.04 -1.02 -11.62
CA LEU A 109 44.04 0.04 -11.52
C LEU A 109 45.45 -0.44 -11.14
N ILE A 110 45.59 -1.63 -10.53
CA ILE A 110 46.89 -2.16 -10.08
C ILE A 110 47.33 -3.29 -11.03
N PRO A 111 48.33 -3.05 -11.91
CA PRO A 111 48.78 -4.04 -12.90
C PRO A 111 49.38 -5.30 -12.26
N SER A 112 49.84 -5.21 -11.02
CA SER A 112 50.53 -6.26 -10.25
C SER A 112 49.60 -7.33 -9.66
N ALA A 113 48.28 -7.19 -9.83
CA ALA A 113 47.27 -8.09 -9.27
C ALA A 113 46.62 -9.01 -10.33
N ARG A 114 47.21 -9.11 -11.53
CA ARG A 114 46.86 -10.09 -12.57
C ARG A 114 47.80 -11.29 -12.54
#